data_AF-A0A966NVF5-F1
#
_entry.id   AF-A0A966NVF5-F1
#
_cell.length_a   1.000
_cell.length_b   1.000
_cell.length_c   1.000
_cell.angle_alpha   90.00
_cell.angle_beta   90.00
_cell.angle_gamma   90.00
#
_symmetry.space_group_name_H-M   'P 1'
#
loop_
_entity.id
_entity.type
_entity.pdbx_description
1 polymer ?
#
loop_
_entity_poly.entity_id
_entity_poly.type
_entity_poly.pdbx_seq_one_letter_code
_entity_poly.pdbx_strand_id
1 'polypeptide(L)'
;MMRSIRESLADDGTWLLVDIKAHDTFTLNATKNPMAPLMYGVSVLSCMSSALSTPDGAGLGTLGLSAGTAEQMARDAGFTRFRRLDVDHAVNAFYEIRP
;
A
#
# COMPACT_ATOMS: atom_id res chain seq x y z
N MET A 1 0.66 -0.80 12.64
CA MET A 1 -0.31 0.16 12.07
C MET A 1 -1.66 -0.47 11.73
N MET A 2 -1.78 -1.39 10.76
CA MET A 2 -3.09 -1.88 10.30
C MET A 2 -3.93 -2.58 11.40
N ARG A 3 -3.30 -3.30 12.34
CA ARG A 3 -3.99 -3.89 13.51
C ARG A 3 -4.67 -2.82 14.37
N SER A 4 -3.97 -1.71 14.62
CA SER A 4 -4.53 -0.58 15.38
C SER A 4 -5.69 0.09 14.63
N ILE A 5 -5.63 0.17 13.29
CA ILE A 5 -6.79 0.60 12.48
C ILE A 5 -7.95 -0.38 12.68
N ARG A 6 -7.71 -1.68 12.57
CA ARG A 6 -8.72 -2.73 12.78
C ARG A 6 -9.38 -2.64 14.16
N GLU A 7 -8.61 -2.40 15.21
CA GLU A 7 -9.09 -2.27 16.60
C GLU A 7 -9.88 -0.97 16.84
N SER A 8 -9.60 0.08 16.07
CA SER A 8 -10.28 1.38 16.17
C SER A 8 -11.62 1.45 15.42
N LEU A 9 -11.86 0.54 14.49
CA LEU A 9 -13.07 0.53 13.66
C LEU A 9 -14.22 -0.22 14.36
N ALA A 10 -15.44 0.28 14.18
CA ALA A 10 -16.65 -0.48 14.47
C ALA A 10 -16.73 -1.75 13.61
N ASP A 11 -17.55 -2.72 14.03
CA ASP A 11 -17.69 -4.00 13.34
C ASP A 11 -18.20 -3.87 11.89
N ASP A 12 -18.92 -2.79 11.58
CA ASP A 12 -19.39 -2.45 10.23
C ASP A 12 -18.57 -1.34 9.56
N GLY A 13 -17.52 -0.85 10.24
CA GLY A 13 -16.67 0.25 9.82
C GLY A 13 -15.94 -0.02 8.50
N THR A 14 -15.48 1.07 7.88
CA THR A 14 -14.77 1.03 6.60
C THR A 14 -13.52 1.88 6.65
N TRP A 15 -12.40 1.32 6.22
CA TRP A 15 -11.16 2.03 5.96
C TRP A 15 -10.99 2.24 4.46
N LEU A 16 -10.84 3.50 4.06
CA LEU A 16 -10.37 3.87 2.73
C LEU A 16 -8.84 3.94 2.74
N LEU A 17 -8.18 2.95 2.13
CA LEU A 17 -6.75 2.98 1.86
C LEU A 17 -6.52 3.63 0.50
N VAL A 18 -5.70 4.67 0.47
CA VAL A 18 -5.23 5.33 -0.76
C VAL A 18 -3.72 5.26 -0.78
N ASP A 19 -3.17 4.64 -1.82
CA ASP A 19 -1.72 4.48 -1.98
C ASP A 19 -1.33 4.55 -3.47
N ILE A 20 -0.04 4.64 -3.77
CA ILE A 20 0.48 4.71 -5.13
C ILE A 20 0.14 3.43 -5.90
N LYS A 21 -0.27 3.57 -7.16
CA LYS A 21 -0.48 2.43 -8.07
C LYS A 21 0.84 1.69 -8.30
N ALA A 22 0.98 0.55 -7.66
CA ALA A 22 2.11 -0.34 -7.82
C ALA A 22 1.68 -1.72 -8.35
N HIS A 23 2.55 -2.32 -9.16
CA HIS A 23 2.45 -3.73 -9.52
C HIS A 23 3.13 -4.60 -8.45
N ASP A 24 2.77 -5.89 -8.39
CA ASP A 24 3.29 -6.82 -7.37
C ASP A 24 4.77 -7.16 -7.52
N THR A 25 5.38 -6.86 -8.68
CA THR A 25 6.79 -7.18 -8.92
C THR A 25 7.56 -5.98 -9.47
N PHE A 26 8.85 -5.94 -9.16
CA PHE A 26 9.77 -4.95 -9.74
C PHE A 26 9.72 -4.97 -11.27
N THR A 27 9.82 -6.14 -11.90
CA THR A 27 9.81 -6.27 -13.37
C THR A 27 8.54 -5.67 -13.98
N LEU A 28 7.37 -5.88 -13.36
CA LEU A 28 6.13 -5.26 -13.83
C LEU A 28 6.16 -3.75 -13.65
N ASN A 29 6.59 -3.24 -12.49
CA ASN A 29 6.73 -1.80 -12.29
C ASN A 29 7.70 -1.18 -13.32
N ALA A 30 8.89 -1.76 -13.49
CA ALA A 30 9.91 -1.27 -14.41
C ALA A 30 9.47 -1.28 -15.89
N THR A 31 8.60 -2.22 -16.29
CA THR A 31 8.16 -2.37 -17.69
C THR A 31 6.82 -1.72 -18.01
N LYS A 32 5.95 -1.51 -17.01
CA LYS A 32 4.57 -1.01 -17.20
C LYS A 32 4.34 0.37 -16.61
N ASN A 33 5.13 0.81 -15.64
CA ASN A 33 5.01 2.13 -15.05
C ASN A 33 6.12 3.06 -15.60
N PRO A 34 5.82 4.01 -16.50
CA PRO A 34 6.81 4.92 -17.06
C PRO A 34 7.47 5.82 -16.01
N MET A 35 6.84 6.01 -14.85
CA MET A 35 7.35 6.79 -13.73
C MET A 35 8.18 5.96 -12.74
N ALA A 36 8.33 4.64 -12.96
CA ALA A 36 9.03 3.75 -12.03
C ALA A 36 10.44 4.23 -11.65
N PRO A 37 11.31 4.70 -12.58
CA PRO A 37 12.64 5.19 -12.20
C PRO A 37 12.58 6.37 -11.23
N LEU A 38 11.68 7.33 -11.46
CA LEU A 38 11.49 8.48 -10.56
C LEU A 38 10.94 8.02 -9.21
N MET A 39 9.90 7.18 -9.21
CA MET A 39 9.25 6.72 -7.97
C MET A 39 10.19 5.88 -7.12
N TYR A 40 11.01 5.00 -7.72
CA TYR A 40 12.04 4.26 -6.99
C TYR A 40 13.14 5.20 -6.48
N GLY A 41 13.57 6.18 -7.27
CA GLY A 41 14.54 7.19 -6.83
C GLY A 41 14.05 7.98 -5.61
N VAL A 42 12.83 8.51 -5.67
CA VAL A 42 12.19 9.21 -4.54
C VAL A 42 11.99 8.28 -3.35
N SER A 43 11.60 7.03 -3.59
CA SER A 43 11.42 6.02 -2.54
C SER A 43 12.70 5.82 -1.74
N VAL A 44 13.82 5.57 -2.41
CA VAL A 44 15.12 5.36 -1.75
C VAL A 44 15.54 6.60 -0.98
N LEU A 45 15.38 7.78 -1.56
CA LEU A 45 15.85 9.04 -0.97
C LEU A 45 14.93 9.58 0.14
N SER A 46 13.69 9.10 0.26
CA SER A 46 12.71 9.64 1.20
C SER A 46 11.86 8.56 1.90
N CYS A 47 10.88 7.96 1.21
CA CYS A 47 9.87 7.13 1.87
C CYS A 47 10.45 5.87 2.53
N MET A 48 11.28 5.12 1.79
CA MET A 48 11.92 3.90 2.28
C MET A 48 12.93 4.23 3.38
N SER A 49 13.75 5.27 3.18
CA SER A 49 14.71 5.73 4.19
C SER A 49 14.04 6.14 5.50
N SER A 50 12.92 6.87 5.42
CA SER A 50 12.14 7.23 6.61
C SER A 50 11.55 6.00 7.29
N ALA A 51 11.01 5.04 6.54
CA ALA A 51 10.44 3.82 7.10
C ALA A 51 11.52 2.99 7.84
N LEU A 52 12.71 2.86 7.26
CA LEU A 52 13.85 2.11 7.82
C LEU A 52 14.60 2.86 8.94
N SER A 53 14.14 4.04 9.34
CA SER A 53 14.73 4.77 10.48
C SER A 53 14.51 4.09 11.84
N THR A 54 13.64 3.07 11.87
CA THR A 54 13.35 2.25 13.05
C THR A 54 13.61 0.77 12.74
N PRO A 55 14.05 -0.05 13.72
CA PRO A 55 14.40 -1.46 13.47
C PRO A 55 13.25 -2.32 12.93
N ASP A 56 12.01 -1.97 13.25
CA ASP A 56 10.78 -2.67 12.87
C ASP A 56 10.06 -2.06 11.66
N GLY A 57 10.67 -1.07 11.02
CA GLY A 57 10.15 -0.43 9.82
C GLY A 57 10.04 -1.38 8.63
N ALA A 58 8.87 -1.47 8.01
CA ALA A 58 8.63 -2.40 6.90
C ALA A 58 9.38 -2.05 5.59
N GLY A 59 9.83 -0.81 5.43
CA GLY A 59 10.68 -0.42 4.29
C GLY A 59 10.04 -0.59 2.91
N LEU A 60 8.71 -0.64 2.79
CA LEU A 60 8.01 -0.92 1.52
C LEU A 60 8.32 0.13 0.44
N GLY A 61 8.52 1.38 0.84
CA GLY A 61 8.76 2.46 -0.09
C GLY A 61 7.55 2.78 -0.98
N THR A 62 7.77 3.57 -2.01
CA THR A 62 6.70 4.16 -2.85
C THR A 62 5.96 3.13 -3.71
N LEU A 63 6.61 2.04 -4.12
CA LEU A 63 6.03 1.01 -5.00
C LEU A 63 5.97 -0.38 -4.35
N GLY A 64 6.12 -0.47 -3.02
CA GLY A 64 6.10 -1.75 -2.29
C GLY A 64 4.73 -2.14 -1.74
N LEU A 65 3.78 -1.20 -1.63
CA LEU A 65 2.41 -1.48 -1.20
C LEU A 65 1.49 -1.74 -2.40
N SER A 66 1.81 -2.77 -3.18
CA SER A 66 0.93 -3.23 -4.28
C SER A 66 -0.41 -3.73 -3.74
N ALA A 67 -1.39 -3.94 -4.64
CA ALA A 67 -2.70 -4.47 -4.23
C ALA A 67 -2.59 -5.79 -3.47
N GLY A 68 -1.75 -6.73 -3.95
CA GLY A 68 -1.53 -8.02 -3.27
C GLY A 68 -0.88 -7.86 -1.91
N THR A 69 0.14 -7.01 -1.78
CA THR A 69 0.80 -6.74 -0.49
C THR A 69 -0.16 -6.07 0.49
N ALA A 70 -0.91 -5.05 0.04
CA ALA A 70 -1.90 -4.36 0.85
C ALA A 70 -2.99 -5.31 1.35
N GLU A 71 -3.50 -6.19 0.49
CA GLU A 71 -4.49 -7.20 0.86
C GLU A 71 -3.94 -8.19 1.87
N GLN A 72 -2.74 -8.73 1.65
CA GLN A 72 -2.10 -9.67 2.58
C GLN A 72 -1.91 -9.02 3.96
N MET A 73 -1.35 -7.81 4.01
CA MET A 73 -1.13 -7.09 5.27
C MET A 73 -2.45 -6.76 5.98
N ALA A 74 -3.52 -6.43 5.24
CA ALA A 74 -4.83 -6.21 5.81
C ALA A 74 -5.42 -7.50 6.41
N ARG A 75 -5.26 -8.64 5.73
CA ARG A 75 -5.69 -9.95 6.23
C ARG A 75 -4.92 -10.34 7.50
N ASP A 76 -3.61 -10.14 7.51
CA ASP A 76 -2.76 -10.39 8.69
C ASP A 76 -3.12 -9.51 9.89
N ALA A 77 -3.69 -8.33 9.62
CA ALA A 77 -4.21 -7.41 10.63
C ALA A 77 -5.63 -7.74 11.13
N GLY A 78 -6.31 -8.72 10.53
CA GLY A 78 -7.64 -9.17 10.95
C GLY A 78 -8.82 -8.55 10.18
N PHE A 79 -8.58 -7.97 9.01
CA PHE A 79 -9.64 -7.59 8.07
C PHE A 79 -10.04 -8.78 7.19
N THR A 80 -11.34 -8.98 6.95
CA THR A 80 -11.82 -10.09 6.10
C THR A 80 -12.16 -9.64 4.68
N ARG A 81 -12.44 -8.36 4.46
CA ARG A 81 -12.85 -7.81 3.16
C ARG A 81 -11.85 -6.79 2.65
N PHE A 82 -11.46 -6.96 1.39
CA PHE A 82 -10.58 -6.06 0.66
C PHE A 82 -11.13 -5.90 -0.76
N ARG A 83 -11.41 -4.67 -1.16
CA ARG A 83 -11.97 -4.37 -2.48
C ARG A 83 -11.28 -3.16 -3.07
N ARG A 84 -10.68 -3.33 -4.25
CA ARG A 84 -10.23 -2.19 -5.05
C ARG A 84 -11.43 -1.43 -5.60
N LEU A 85 -11.44 -0.12 -5.45
CA LEU A 85 -12.45 0.77 -6.01
C LEU A 85 -12.08 1.15 -7.44
N ASP A 86 -13.09 1.22 -8.30
CA ASP A 86 -12.94 1.65 -9.69
C ASP A 86 -12.94 3.18 -9.78
N VAL A 87 -11.81 3.77 -9.36
CA VAL A 87 -11.57 5.20 -9.43
C VAL A 87 -10.45 5.44 -10.45
N ASP A 88 -10.80 6.15 -11.53
CA ASP A 88 -9.81 6.56 -12.50
C ASP A 88 -8.96 7.72 -11.95
N HIS A 89 -7.67 7.48 -11.79
CA HIS A 89 -6.74 8.41 -11.19
C HIS A 89 -5.32 8.12 -11.70
N ALA A 90 -4.55 9.14 -12.06
CA ALA A 90 -3.24 8.92 -12.70
C ALA A 90 -2.23 8.18 -11.80
N VAL A 91 -2.23 8.47 -10.50
CA VAL A 91 -1.16 8.04 -9.57
C VAL A 91 -1.60 7.01 -8.52
N ASN A 92 -2.77 7.19 -7.89
CA ASN A 92 -3.20 6.40 -6.72
C ASN A 92 -4.24 5.31 -7.04
N ALA A 93 -4.14 4.19 -6.33
CA ALA A 93 -5.20 3.20 -6.20
C ALA A 93 -5.99 3.44 -4.91
N PHE A 94 -7.24 3.00 -4.91
CA PHE A 94 -8.18 3.18 -3.82
C PHE A 94 -8.72 1.82 -3.42
N TYR A 95 -8.73 1.53 -2.12
CA TYR A 95 -9.21 0.26 -1.59
C TYR A 95 -10.17 0.51 -0.43
N GLU A 96 -11.31 -0.18 -0.47
CA GLU A 96 -12.23 -0.33 0.64
C GLU A 96 -11.82 -1.58 1.43
N ILE A 97 -11.52 -1.39 2.71
CA ILE A 97 -11.08 -2.45 3.62
C ILE A 97 -12.04 -2.48 4.81
N ARG A 98 -12.57 -3.65 5.14
CA ARG A 98 -13.56 -3.83 6.21
C ARG A 98 -13.26 -5.05 7.07
N PRO A 99 -13.70 -5.05 8.34
CA PRO A 99 -13.64 -6.21 9.22
C PRO A 99 -14.12 -7.49 8.54
#